data_AF-A0A2J6RWT3-F1
#
_entry.id   AF-A0A2J6RWT3-F1
#
_cell.length_a   1.000
_cell.length_b   1.000
_cell.length_c   1.000
_cell.angle_alpha   90.00
_cell.angle_beta   90.00
_cell.angle_gamma   90.00
#
_symmetry.space_group_name_H-M   'P 1'
#
loop_
_entity.id
_entity.type
_entity.pdbx_description
1 polymer ?
#
loop_
_entity_poly.entity_id
_entity_poly.type
_entity_poly.pdbx_seq_one_letter_code
_entity_poly.pdbx_strand_id
1 'polypeptide(L)'
;MPFWFHPSPMPASIISSLVLEVPVWNSFTPTNTRTIPTDAAGFFSALAPAVPACVDSTPSLCPTLYAAVTECWSSAASPECFCSNITQSTCTQICNSGEEPEAYIHWVTSACNQSSNSETEIPPPQFASWADENYFRTLAQEHLLPWNWTVQYDPKDDHRPPSSRKPKPCPSTFSKLGSFALINLLVLTCTLVFFRRTVIYKLTCHKCGRPGSPMWLFTGTLSAGLLVASNCANAVIVRSTPGYSSVPVAQLMLLWCSRPRISWVAVLLIWVQKEQSMYFALGASALVSEAILQTLTAVYLGQTVHFASSNGYYVYSSPVCGVPNGSDALIMYIGALIWDISVGAAILQIILSFLGVGKIFKKLGKKTAALPRGVAQNAETAFCRRLMIKFSRSLPRAWDFFRMHALAVLRRQQIAYSAVTSGNTAVTTAVHGRIVFGITGAQLALQTAAWENELHNMGLSIASMMRMQRVVRWMVLPFLGTVRRK
;
A
#
# COMPACT_ATOMS: atom_id res chain seq x y z
N MET A 1 34.35 4.82 10.31
CA MET A 1 34.93 5.36 9.05
C MET A 1 33.79 5.90 8.21
N PRO A 2 33.69 7.21 7.92
CA PRO A 2 32.63 7.70 7.07
C PRO A 2 33.14 7.93 5.64
N PHE A 3 32.57 7.21 4.68
CA PHE A 3 32.62 7.59 3.27
C PHE A 3 31.45 8.52 2.98
N TRP A 4 31.76 9.76 2.60
CA TRP A 4 30.80 10.74 2.12
C TRP A 4 30.64 10.61 0.61
N PHE A 5 29.41 10.44 0.14
CA PHE A 5 29.05 10.74 -1.25
C PHE A 5 28.21 12.03 -1.25
N HIS A 6 28.69 13.04 -1.97
CA HIS A 6 27.95 14.27 -2.26
C HIS A 6 26.80 13.95 -3.23
N PRO A 7 25.56 14.38 -2.96
CA PRO A 7 24.52 14.41 -3.98
C PRO A 7 24.56 15.74 -4.74
N SER A 8 24.64 15.66 -6.07
CA SER A 8 24.40 16.79 -6.97
C SER A 8 22.92 17.21 -6.94
N PRO A 9 22.60 18.49 -7.16
CA PRO A 9 21.22 18.98 -7.14
C PRO A 9 20.48 18.58 -8.41
N MET A 10 19.27 18.03 -8.29
CA MET A 10 18.29 17.97 -9.38
C MET A 10 17.35 19.18 -9.30
N PRO A 11 16.84 19.67 -10.44
CA PRO A 11 16.00 20.87 -10.49
C PRO A 11 14.60 20.60 -9.93
N ALA A 12 14.09 21.60 -9.23
CA ALA A 12 12.72 21.65 -8.73
C ALA A 12 11.77 22.10 -9.84
N SER A 13 11.01 21.18 -10.42
CA SER A 13 9.68 21.40 -10.98
C SER A 13 9.19 20.10 -11.63
N ILE A 14 7.93 19.73 -11.36
CA ILE A 14 6.95 19.05 -12.24
C ILE A 14 5.79 18.63 -11.31
N ILE A 15 4.72 19.41 -11.34
CA ILE A 15 3.40 19.09 -10.77
C ILE A 15 2.40 19.06 -11.93
N SER A 16 1.56 18.01 -11.90
CA SER A 16 0.24 17.84 -12.53
C SER A 16 0.10 17.68 -14.04
N SER A 17 -0.56 16.57 -14.43
CA SER A 17 -1.78 16.57 -15.26
C SER A 17 -2.40 15.16 -15.24
N LEU A 18 -3.65 15.02 -14.76
CA LEU A 18 -4.50 13.84 -14.94
C LEU A 18 -5.85 14.31 -15.46
N VAL A 19 -6.24 13.88 -16.66
CA VAL A 19 -7.62 14.00 -17.14
C VAL A 19 -8.28 12.63 -16.93
N LEU A 20 -9.26 12.60 -16.02
CA LEU A 20 -10.23 11.51 -15.92
C LEU A 20 -11.37 11.82 -16.89
N GLU A 21 -11.76 10.86 -17.74
CA GLU A 21 -13.04 10.93 -18.44
C GLU A 21 -14.16 10.87 -17.41
N VAL A 22 -14.71 12.04 -17.08
CA VAL A 22 -15.92 12.21 -16.29
C VAL A 22 -17.12 12.06 -17.23
N PRO A 23 -18.22 11.40 -16.82
CA PRO A 23 -19.45 11.41 -17.60
C PRO A 23 -19.82 12.86 -17.98
N VAL A 24 -20.09 13.09 -19.27
CA VAL A 24 -20.54 14.38 -19.78
C VAL A 24 -21.92 14.65 -19.19
N TRP A 25 -21.98 15.55 -18.21
CA TRP A 25 -23.22 16.03 -17.64
C TRP A 25 -23.86 17.03 -18.61
N ASN A 26 -25.18 16.91 -18.76
CA ASN A 26 -25.96 17.86 -19.55
C ASN A 26 -25.67 19.28 -19.07
N SER A 27 -25.32 20.15 -20.01
CA SER A 27 -25.14 21.57 -19.80
C SER A 27 -26.34 22.12 -19.03
N PHE A 28 -26.08 22.67 -17.84
CA PHE A 28 -27.07 23.37 -17.03
C PHE A 28 -27.54 24.60 -17.82
N THR A 29 -28.69 24.50 -18.47
CA THR A 29 -29.39 25.68 -18.99
C THR A 29 -30.12 26.36 -17.83
N PRO A 30 -29.85 27.65 -17.55
CA PRO A 30 -30.50 28.37 -16.46
C PRO A 30 -31.96 28.65 -16.84
N THR A 31 -32.88 27.79 -16.42
CA THR A 31 -34.30 28.10 -16.43
C THR A 31 -34.66 28.92 -15.18
N ASN A 32 -35.29 30.06 -15.43
CA ASN A 32 -35.61 31.13 -14.50
C ASN A 32 -36.34 30.65 -13.23
N THR A 33 -36.05 31.35 -12.12
CA THR A 33 -36.60 31.21 -10.76
C THR A 33 -36.22 29.92 -10.01
N ARG A 34 -34.94 29.82 -9.60
CA ARG A 34 -34.54 28.90 -8.52
C ARG A 34 -35.07 29.44 -7.19
N THR A 35 -35.93 28.69 -6.53
CA THR A 35 -36.17 28.84 -5.09
C THR A 35 -34.88 28.50 -4.35
N ILE A 36 -34.32 29.49 -3.67
CA ILE A 36 -33.12 29.33 -2.85
C ILE A 36 -33.47 28.35 -1.72
N PRO A 37 -32.75 27.23 -1.58
CA PRO A 37 -32.91 26.36 -0.42
C PRO A 37 -32.68 27.19 0.84
N THR A 38 -33.61 27.14 1.77
CA THR A 38 -33.53 27.92 3.02
C THR A 38 -32.62 27.24 4.05
N ASP A 39 -32.22 25.99 3.80
CA ASP A 39 -31.34 25.19 4.63
C ASP A 39 -29.93 25.04 4.03
N ALA A 40 -28.93 25.00 4.91
CA ALA A 40 -27.52 24.84 4.51
C ALA A 40 -27.28 23.56 3.71
N ALA A 41 -27.96 22.46 4.05
CA ALA A 41 -27.85 21.18 3.37
C ALA A 41 -28.34 21.25 1.91
N GLY A 42 -29.50 21.89 1.68
CA GLY A 42 -30.02 22.14 0.34
C GLY A 42 -29.09 23.03 -0.49
N PHE A 43 -28.44 24.00 0.15
CA PHE A 43 -27.44 24.84 -0.49
C PHE A 43 -26.18 24.06 -0.91
N PHE A 44 -25.55 23.33 0.01
CA PHE A 44 -24.31 22.61 -0.29
C PHE A 44 -24.51 21.46 -1.28
N SER A 45 -25.69 20.83 -1.27
CA SER A 45 -26.03 19.77 -2.24
C SER A 45 -26.25 20.29 -3.66
N ALA A 46 -26.58 21.58 -3.80
CA ALA A 46 -26.66 22.25 -5.10
C ALA A 46 -25.27 22.59 -5.68
N LEU A 47 -24.22 22.70 -4.85
CA LEU A 47 -22.85 22.95 -5.30
C LEU A 47 -22.19 21.68 -5.85
N ALA A 48 -22.33 20.57 -5.14
CA ALA A 48 -21.86 19.26 -5.59
C ALA A 48 -22.67 18.14 -4.94
N PRO A 49 -22.89 17.01 -5.65
CA PRO A 49 -23.56 15.86 -5.08
C PRO A 49 -22.71 15.23 -3.96
N ALA A 50 -23.37 14.45 -3.09
CA ALA A 50 -22.74 13.73 -1.97
C ALA A 50 -22.02 14.65 -0.96
N VAL A 51 -22.74 15.64 -0.45
CA VAL A 51 -22.28 16.49 0.66
C VAL A 51 -22.00 15.62 1.88
N PRO A 52 -20.79 15.69 2.46
CA PRO A 52 -20.48 15.01 3.71
C PRO A 52 -21.34 15.55 4.86
N ALA A 53 -21.79 14.68 5.76
CA ALA A 53 -22.67 15.08 6.87
C ALA A 53 -22.08 16.18 7.76
N CYS A 54 -20.75 16.27 7.86
CA CYS A 54 -20.07 17.30 8.64
C CYS A 54 -20.22 18.72 8.10
N VAL A 55 -20.59 18.86 6.83
CA VAL A 55 -20.85 20.17 6.22
C VAL A 55 -22.14 20.80 6.76
N ASP A 56 -23.09 20.01 7.28
CA ASP A 56 -24.33 20.53 7.87
C ASP A 56 -24.08 21.38 9.12
N SER A 57 -22.97 21.13 9.83
CA SER A 57 -22.53 21.89 11.00
C SER A 57 -21.78 23.19 10.65
N THR A 58 -21.59 23.50 9.36
CA THR A 58 -20.87 24.70 8.91
C THR A 58 -21.43 26.02 9.47
N PRO A 59 -22.76 26.25 9.56
CA PRO A 59 -23.30 27.50 10.11
C PRO A 59 -22.91 27.76 11.57
N SER A 60 -22.79 26.70 12.37
CA SER A 60 -22.44 26.80 13.80
C SER A 60 -20.93 26.83 14.02
N LEU A 61 -20.17 26.02 13.28
CA LEU A 61 -18.72 25.89 13.44
C LEU A 61 -17.94 27.00 12.74
N CYS A 62 -18.43 27.46 11.59
CA CYS A 62 -17.76 28.44 10.74
C CYS A 62 -18.74 29.45 10.14
N PRO A 63 -19.34 30.32 10.98
CA PRO A 63 -20.36 31.27 10.55
C PRO A 63 -19.84 32.27 9.52
N THR A 64 -18.54 32.62 9.55
CA THR A 64 -17.91 33.54 8.58
C THR A 64 -17.84 32.95 7.18
N LEU A 65 -17.36 31.71 7.06
CA LEU A 65 -17.35 30.98 5.79
C LEU A 65 -18.78 30.77 5.29
N TYR A 66 -19.71 30.37 6.17
CA TYR A 66 -21.11 30.19 5.80
C TYR A 66 -21.74 31.48 5.27
N ALA A 67 -21.54 32.61 5.97
CA ALA A 67 -22.06 33.91 5.54
C ALA A 67 -21.49 34.34 4.18
N ALA A 68 -20.18 34.24 3.98
CA ALA A 68 -19.52 34.62 2.72
C ALA A 68 -20.01 33.77 1.53
N VAL A 69 -20.18 32.47 1.76
CA VAL A 69 -20.66 31.53 0.75
C VAL A 69 -22.14 31.80 0.42
N THR A 70 -22.97 32.09 1.43
CA THR A 70 -24.41 32.38 1.26
C THR A 70 -24.62 33.72 0.56
N GLU A 71 -23.87 34.76 0.95
CA GLU A 71 -23.87 36.07 0.29
C GLU A 71 -23.52 35.90 -1.19
N CYS A 72 -22.48 35.12 -1.49
CA CYS A 72 -22.09 34.98 -2.86
C CYS A 72 -23.12 34.27 -3.73
N TRP A 73 -23.74 33.21 -3.21
CA TRP A 73 -24.80 32.51 -3.91
C TRP A 73 -26.00 33.41 -4.26
N SER A 74 -26.33 34.35 -3.37
CA SER A 74 -27.42 35.30 -3.60
C SER A 74 -27.14 36.26 -4.76
N SER A 75 -25.86 36.55 -5.03
CA SER A 75 -25.43 37.51 -6.06
C SER A 75 -25.21 36.88 -7.44
N ALA A 76 -24.63 35.68 -7.47
CA ALA A 76 -24.41 34.87 -8.65
C ALA A 76 -24.08 33.47 -8.15
N ALA A 77 -24.93 32.48 -8.44
CA ALA A 77 -24.73 31.08 -8.05
C ALA A 77 -23.56 30.43 -8.85
N SER A 78 -22.37 31.02 -8.81
CA SER A 78 -21.18 30.52 -9.48
C SER A 78 -20.33 29.69 -8.50
N PRO A 79 -19.92 28.47 -8.88
CA PRO A 79 -18.99 27.67 -8.08
C PRO A 79 -17.65 28.39 -7.85
N GLU A 80 -17.25 29.27 -8.76
CA GLU A 80 -16.04 30.11 -8.65
C GLU A 80 -16.01 30.91 -7.35
N CYS A 81 -17.15 31.46 -6.95
CA CYS A 81 -17.19 32.28 -5.76
C CYS A 81 -17.12 31.46 -4.47
N PHE A 82 -17.76 30.29 -4.43
CA PHE A 82 -17.56 29.33 -3.34
C PHE A 82 -16.09 28.96 -3.20
N CYS A 83 -15.41 28.67 -4.31
CA CYS A 83 -14.00 28.30 -4.31
C CYS A 83 -13.06 29.45 -3.93
N SER A 84 -13.40 30.69 -4.29
CA SER A 84 -12.67 31.87 -3.83
C SER A 84 -12.82 32.07 -2.31
N ASN A 85 -14.03 31.94 -1.77
CA ASN A 85 -14.28 32.12 -0.34
C ASN A 85 -13.65 31.00 0.50
N ILE A 86 -13.70 29.75 0.04
CA ILE A 86 -13.10 28.64 0.79
C ILE A 86 -11.57 28.69 0.80
N THR A 87 -10.95 29.22 -0.26
CA THR A 87 -9.49 29.36 -0.32
C THR A 87 -8.97 30.49 0.57
N GLN A 88 -9.77 31.55 0.77
CA GLN A 88 -9.41 32.73 1.56
C GLN A 88 -9.78 32.62 3.04
N SER A 89 -10.82 31.85 3.38
CA SER A 89 -11.26 31.69 4.76
C SER A 89 -10.51 30.55 5.47
N THR A 90 -10.29 30.72 6.77
CA THR A 90 -9.75 29.67 7.65
C THR A 90 -10.87 29.13 8.52
N CYS A 91 -11.14 27.84 8.42
CA CYS A 91 -12.19 27.11 9.10
C CYS A 91 -11.72 25.67 9.38
N THR A 92 -10.82 25.53 10.36
CA THR A 92 -10.28 24.23 10.75
C THR A 92 -11.23 23.38 11.61
N GLN A 93 -12.41 23.91 11.97
CA GLN A 93 -13.35 23.23 12.85
C GLN A 93 -14.36 22.34 12.11
N ILE A 94 -14.60 22.59 10.82
CA ILE A 94 -15.44 21.72 9.99
C ILE A 94 -14.77 20.34 9.90
N CYS A 95 -15.54 19.26 10.06
CA CYS A 95 -15.08 17.87 9.90
C CYS A 95 -13.84 17.50 10.76
N ASN A 96 -13.68 18.13 11.93
CA ASN A 96 -12.43 18.08 12.70
C ASN A 96 -12.25 16.84 13.62
N SER A 97 -13.28 15.99 13.77
CA SER A 97 -13.17 14.85 14.68
C SER A 97 -14.18 13.76 14.37
N GLY A 98 -13.72 12.65 13.78
CA GLY A 98 -14.55 11.47 13.49
C GLY A 98 -15.51 11.64 12.31
N GLU A 99 -15.40 12.77 11.62
CA GLU A 99 -16.27 13.22 10.54
C GLU A 99 -15.50 13.24 9.23
N GLU A 100 -15.63 12.18 8.42
CA GLU A 100 -15.01 11.91 7.10
C GLU A 100 -14.24 13.09 6.44
N PRO A 101 -13.05 13.48 6.94
CA PRO A 101 -12.32 14.63 6.41
C PRO A 101 -11.86 14.39 4.98
N GLU A 102 -11.65 13.12 4.60
CA GLU A 102 -11.40 12.73 3.22
C GLU A 102 -12.58 13.03 2.29
N ALA A 103 -13.81 12.80 2.76
CA ALA A 103 -15.02 13.07 1.98
C ALA A 103 -15.19 14.57 1.80
N TYR A 104 -14.85 15.37 2.81
CA TYR A 104 -14.83 16.83 2.71
C TYR A 104 -13.84 17.34 1.67
N ILE A 105 -12.58 16.91 1.73
CA ILE A 105 -11.57 17.32 0.73
C ILE A 105 -12.03 16.92 -0.67
N HIS A 106 -12.54 15.70 -0.85
CA HIS A 106 -13.02 15.22 -2.14
C HIS A 106 -14.23 16.04 -2.64
N TRP A 107 -15.19 16.32 -1.75
CA TRP A 107 -16.36 17.13 -2.07
C TRP A 107 -15.97 18.56 -2.49
N VAL A 108 -15.15 19.26 -1.69
CA VAL A 108 -14.66 20.60 -2.04
C VAL A 108 -13.93 20.58 -3.38
N THR A 109 -13.03 19.61 -3.59
CA THR A 109 -12.28 19.45 -4.84
C THR A 109 -13.23 19.22 -6.01
N SER A 110 -14.27 18.40 -5.83
CA SER A 110 -15.27 18.12 -6.86
C SER A 110 -16.16 19.32 -7.18
N ALA A 111 -16.51 20.13 -6.17
CA ALA A 111 -17.28 21.36 -6.34
C ALA A 111 -16.47 22.40 -7.13
N CYS A 112 -15.18 22.53 -6.84
CA CYS A 112 -14.31 23.52 -7.48
C CYS A 112 -13.78 23.11 -8.86
N ASN A 113 -13.62 21.82 -9.12
CA ASN A 113 -13.23 21.36 -10.46
C ASN A 113 -14.36 21.52 -11.48
N GLN A 114 -15.63 21.53 -11.06
CA GLN A 114 -16.77 21.71 -11.97
C GLN A 114 -16.85 23.13 -12.57
N SER A 115 -16.35 24.17 -11.87
CA SER A 115 -16.27 25.52 -12.43
C SER A 115 -15.27 25.66 -13.58
N SER A 116 -14.28 24.77 -13.67
CA SER A 116 -13.17 24.88 -14.63
C SER A 116 -13.52 24.48 -16.07
N ASN A 117 -14.77 24.09 -16.35
CA ASN A 117 -15.19 23.68 -17.70
C ASN A 117 -15.35 24.86 -18.68
N SER A 118 -15.11 26.09 -18.22
CA SER A 118 -14.98 27.24 -19.11
C SER A 118 -13.63 27.14 -19.83
N GLU A 119 -13.66 26.93 -21.15
CA GLU A 119 -12.52 26.64 -22.07
C GLU A 119 -11.31 27.60 -21.98
N THR A 120 -11.37 28.65 -21.18
CA THR A 120 -10.22 29.48 -20.84
C THR A 120 -9.18 28.69 -20.03
N GLU A 121 -7.97 28.53 -20.60
CA GLU A 121 -6.75 27.86 -20.10
C GLU A 121 -6.22 28.36 -18.73
N ILE A 122 -7.07 28.77 -17.80
CA ILE A 122 -6.65 29.04 -16.44
C ILE A 122 -6.52 27.68 -15.75
N PRO A 123 -5.31 27.24 -15.37
CA PRO A 123 -5.15 26.01 -14.62
C PRO A 123 -6.05 26.09 -13.37
N PRO A 124 -6.75 25.00 -13.00
CA PRO A 124 -7.65 25.02 -11.86
C PRO A 124 -6.91 25.67 -10.69
N PRO A 125 -7.50 26.68 -10.02
CA PRO A 125 -6.84 27.43 -8.96
C PRO A 125 -6.22 26.40 -8.03
N GLN A 126 -4.89 26.38 -8.00
CA GLN A 126 -4.17 25.31 -7.36
C GLN A 126 -4.58 25.36 -5.89
N PHE A 127 -5.23 24.30 -5.42
CA PHE A 127 -5.58 24.13 -4.01
C PHE A 127 -4.40 24.38 -3.05
N ALA A 128 -3.17 24.41 -3.59
CA ALA A 128 -1.95 24.87 -2.93
C ALA A 128 -2.05 26.19 -2.14
N SER A 129 -3.01 27.08 -2.42
CA SER A 129 -3.25 28.31 -1.63
C SER A 129 -4.41 28.22 -0.64
N TRP A 130 -5.12 27.10 -0.56
CA TRP A 130 -6.17 26.93 0.45
C TRP A 130 -5.51 26.82 1.82
N ALA A 131 -5.78 27.83 2.66
CA ALA A 131 -5.11 28.00 3.95
C ALA A 131 -5.21 26.76 4.85
N ASP A 132 -6.35 26.06 4.80
CA ASP A 132 -6.60 24.87 5.61
C ASP A 132 -6.28 23.55 4.90
N GLU A 133 -5.81 23.57 3.66
CA GLU A 133 -5.55 22.33 2.91
C GLU A 133 -4.58 21.43 3.66
N ASN A 134 -3.47 21.98 4.15
CA ASN A 134 -2.49 21.23 4.92
C ASN A 134 -3.07 20.67 6.23
N TYR A 135 -4.00 21.40 6.85
CA TYR A 135 -4.70 20.96 8.05
C TYR A 135 -5.54 19.72 7.76
N PHE A 136 -6.46 19.82 6.79
CA PHE A 136 -7.34 18.71 6.40
C PHE A 136 -6.57 17.53 5.83
N ARG A 137 -5.49 17.77 5.08
CA ARG A 137 -4.61 16.72 4.59
C ARG A 137 -3.93 15.97 5.73
N THR A 138 -3.48 16.68 6.76
CA THR A 138 -2.87 16.06 7.96
C THR A 138 -3.92 15.26 8.73
N LEU A 139 -5.10 15.85 8.95
CA LEU A 139 -6.20 15.18 9.62
C LEU A 139 -6.63 13.91 8.87
N ALA A 140 -6.84 13.99 7.56
CA ALA A 140 -7.17 12.83 6.74
C ALA A 140 -6.05 11.77 6.77
N GLN A 141 -4.77 12.16 6.84
CA GLN A 141 -3.67 11.21 7.03
C GLN A 141 -3.70 10.52 8.39
N GLU A 142 -4.05 11.23 9.46
CA GLU A 142 -4.23 10.63 10.78
C GLU A 142 -5.37 9.61 10.78
N HIS A 143 -6.45 9.87 10.02
CA HIS A 143 -7.55 8.94 9.81
C HIS A 143 -7.25 7.82 8.81
N LEU A 144 -6.16 7.89 8.03
CA LEU A 144 -5.74 6.81 7.14
C LEU A 144 -4.95 5.70 7.85
N LEU A 145 -4.64 5.84 9.14
CA LEU A 145 -3.85 4.86 9.86
C LEU A 145 -4.72 4.18 10.92
N PRO A 146 -4.60 2.84 11.10
CA PRO A 146 -5.38 2.12 12.10
C PRO A 146 -4.90 2.38 13.54
N TRP A 147 -3.96 3.30 13.74
CA TRP A 147 -3.36 3.65 15.01
C TRP A 147 -3.29 5.17 15.16
N ASN A 148 -3.36 5.64 16.40
CA ASN A 148 -3.49 7.05 16.76
C ASN A 148 -2.15 7.75 17.06
N TRP A 149 -1.05 7.26 16.48
CA TRP A 149 0.29 7.79 16.73
C TRP A 149 1.07 7.91 15.42
N THR A 150 2.00 8.86 15.39
CA THR A 150 2.86 9.09 14.23
C THR A 150 4.30 9.26 14.69
N VAL A 151 5.25 9.01 13.79
CA VAL A 151 6.67 9.32 14.04
C VAL A 151 6.93 10.74 13.53
N GLN A 152 6.35 11.71 14.22
CA GLN A 152 6.51 13.13 13.90
C GLN A 152 7.47 13.77 14.89
N TYR A 153 8.30 14.68 14.38
CA TYR A 153 9.18 15.49 15.21
C TYR A 153 8.36 16.59 15.90
N ASP A 154 8.35 16.61 17.23
CA ASP A 154 7.78 17.69 18.03
C ASP A 154 8.88 18.69 18.46
N PRO A 155 8.85 19.94 17.96
CA PRO A 155 9.81 20.97 18.37
C PRO A 155 9.75 21.34 19.86
N LYS A 156 8.63 21.08 20.54
CA LYS A 156 8.44 21.40 21.97
C LYS A 156 9.28 20.48 22.85
N ASP A 157 9.48 19.25 22.41
CA ASP A 157 10.26 18.22 23.09
C ASP A 157 11.78 18.34 22.82
N ASP A 158 12.21 19.29 21.98
CA ASP A 158 13.62 19.58 21.74
C ASP A 158 14.14 20.69 22.66
N HIS A 159 14.80 20.30 23.76
CA HIS A 159 15.41 21.24 24.72
C HIS A 159 16.60 22.04 24.15
N ARG A 160 17.01 21.82 22.89
CA ARG A 160 18.06 22.63 22.26
C ARG A 160 17.59 24.08 22.02
N PRO A 161 18.49 25.07 22.13
CA PRO A 161 18.14 26.47 21.91
C PRO A 161 17.65 26.70 20.47
N PRO A 162 16.64 27.58 20.24
CA PRO A 162 16.02 27.79 18.93
C PRO A 162 17.00 28.06 17.79
N SER A 163 18.09 28.79 18.08
CA SER A 163 19.16 29.10 17.11
C SER A 163 19.92 27.88 16.58
N SER A 164 19.86 26.75 17.30
CA SER A 164 20.50 25.48 16.92
C SER A 164 19.52 24.46 16.32
N ARG A 165 18.21 24.77 16.29
CA ARG A 165 17.14 23.93 15.75
C ARG A 165 17.09 24.05 14.23
N LYS A 166 18.17 23.70 13.53
CA LYS A 166 18.07 23.44 12.09
C LYS A 166 17.53 22.03 11.92
N PRO A 167 16.32 21.84 11.35
CA PRO A 167 15.80 20.51 11.08
C PRO A 167 16.82 19.80 10.20
N LYS A 168 17.34 18.66 10.68
CA LYS A 168 18.23 17.85 9.86
C LYS A 168 17.40 17.32 8.69
N PRO A 169 17.88 17.44 7.44
CA PRO A 169 17.16 16.90 6.31
C PRO A 169 16.97 15.40 6.51
N CYS A 170 15.75 14.92 6.29
CA CYS A 170 15.45 13.49 6.33
C CYS A 170 16.31 12.75 5.32
N PRO A 171 16.82 11.55 5.64
CA PRO A 171 17.56 10.75 4.67
C PRO A 171 16.67 10.44 3.47
N SER A 172 17.27 10.45 2.28
CA SER A 172 16.55 10.16 1.03
C SER A 172 15.92 8.76 1.05
N THR A 173 14.84 8.57 0.30
CA THR A 173 14.13 7.28 0.19
C THR A 173 15.08 6.15 -0.21
N PHE A 174 16.02 6.42 -1.11
CA PHE A 174 17.05 5.46 -1.52
C PHE A 174 17.98 5.06 -0.37
N SER A 175 18.40 6.01 0.48
CA SER A 175 19.23 5.72 1.65
C SER A 175 18.48 4.82 2.65
N LYS A 176 17.19 5.10 2.88
CA LYS A 176 16.32 4.27 3.71
C LYS A 176 16.21 2.84 3.16
N LEU A 177 15.89 2.69 1.87
CA LEU A 177 15.78 1.38 1.22
C LEU A 177 17.11 0.62 1.18
N GLY A 178 18.21 1.32 0.90
CA GLY A 178 19.56 0.74 0.89
C GLY A 178 19.98 0.21 2.26
N SER A 179 19.71 0.96 3.34
CA SER A 179 19.98 0.50 4.70
C SER A 179 19.17 -0.76 5.04
N PHE A 180 17.92 -0.83 4.61
CA PHE A 180 17.07 -1.99 4.81
C PHE A 180 17.58 -3.22 4.06
N ALA A 181 17.95 -3.06 2.79
CA ALA A 181 18.51 -4.14 1.98
C ALA A 181 19.84 -4.66 2.56
N LEU A 182 20.72 -3.75 2.97
CA LEU A 182 22.02 -4.09 3.56
C LEU A 182 21.86 -4.87 4.87
N ILE A 183 21.00 -4.42 5.78
CA ILE A 183 20.76 -5.12 7.05
C ILE A 183 20.20 -6.51 6.81
N ASN A 184 19.23 -6.67 5.90
CA ASN A 184 18.68 -7.99 5.58
C ASN A 184 19.74 -8.91 4.95
N LEU A 185 20.61 -8.39 4.07
CA LEU A 185 21.70 -9.14 3.50
C LEU A 185 22.69 -9.61 4.57
N LEU A 186 23.10 -8.70 5.47
CA LEU A 186 23.98 -9.03 6.59
C LEU A 186 23.36 -10.10 7.49
N VAL A 187 22.10 -9.94 7.88
CA VAL A 187 21.38 -10.93 8.71
C VAL A 187 21.30 -12.28 7.99
N LEU A 188 21.02 -12.31 6.69
CA LEU A 188 21.01 -13.54 5.90
C LEU A 188 22.39 -14.21 5.87
N THR A 189 23.45 -13.46 5.57
CA THR A 189 24.82 -13.98 5.54
C THR A 189 25.27 -14.49 6.91
N CYS A 190 25.03 -13.71 7.97
CA CYS A 190 25.28 -14.14 9.35
C CYS A 190 24.50 -15.40 9.70
N THR A 191 23.24 -15.50 9.26
CA THR A 191 22.42 -16.69 9.48
C THR A 191 23.04 -17.92 8.81
N LEU A 192 23.43 -17.81 7.53
CA LEU A 192 24.04 -18.91 6.79
C LEU A 192 25.38 -19.37 7.38
N VAL A 193 26.19 -18.43 7.90
CA VAL A 193 27.51 -18.73 8.47
C VAL A 193 27.39 -19.26 9.90
N PHE A 194 26.77 -18.50 10.80
CA PHE A 194 26.75 -18.80 12.23
C PHE A 194 25.76 -19.91 12.60
N PHE A 195 24.65 -20.03 11.86
CA PHE A 195 23.67 -21.09 12.13
C PHE A 195 23.95 -22.37 11.36
N ARG A 196 25.11 -22.47 10.71
CA ARG A 196 25.60 -23.77 10.26
C ARG A 196 25.77 -24.68 11.47
N ARG A 197 25.22 -25.89 11.36
CA ARG A 197 25.18 -26.87 12.45
C ARG A 197 26.54 -27.11 13.13
N THR A 198 27.63 -27.17 12.36
CA THR A 198 29.00 -27.35 12.87
C THR A 198 29.49 -26.16 13.69
N VAL A 199 29.11 -24.94 13.30
CA VAL A 199 29.45 -23.70 14.00
C VAL A 199 28.67 -23.61 15.31
N ILE A 200 27.35 -23.82 15.27
CA ILE A 200 26.52 -23.88 16.49
C ILE A 200 27.05 -24.93 17.46
N TYR A 201 27.39 -26.12 16.95
CA TYR A 201 27.91 -27.21 17.79
C TYR A 201 29.19 -26.82 18.52
N LYS A 202 30.12 -26.12 17.85
CA LYS A 202 31.32 -25.59 18.49
C LYS A 202 31.02 -24.44 19.45
N LEU A 203 30.22 -23.46 19.01
CA LEU A 203 29.90 -22.24 19.78
C LEU A 203 29.16 -22.56 21.08
N THR A 204 28.29 -23.58 21.06
CA THR A 204 27.50 -24.01 22.23
C THR A 204 28.17 -25.10 23.04
N CYS A 205 29.49 -25.26 22.90
CA CYS A 205 30.27 -26.27 23.62
C CYS A 205 29.65 -27.67 23.51
N HIS A 206 29.25 -28.07 22.30
CA HIS A 206 28.71 -29.39 21.97
C HIS A 206 27.32 -29.69 22.56
N LYS A 207 26.62 -28.68 23.12
CA LYS A 207 25.24 -28.83 23.65
C LYS A 207 24.16 -28.70 22.58
N CYS A 208 24.28 -27.75 21.65
CA CYS A 208 23.33 -27.56 20.54
C CYS A 208 23.90 -28.11 19.22
N GLY A 209 23.05 -28.30 18.20
CA GLY A 209 23.52 -28.70 16.86
C GLY A 209 23.89 -30.18 16.69
N ARG A 210 23.54 -31.05 17.65
CA ARG A 210 23.64 -32.51 17.47
C ARG A 210 22.58 -33.01 16.46
N PRO A 211 22.87 -34.04 15.65
CA PRO A 211 21.88 -34.58 14.71
C PRO A 211 20.69 -35.13 15.51
N GLY A 212 19.46 -34.82 15.07
CA GLY A 212 18.24 -35.26 15.73
C GLY A 212 17.91 -34.57 17.07
N SER A 213 18.75 -33.64 17.55
CA SER A 213 18.49 -32.93 18.80
C SER A 213 17.32 -31.94 18.66
N PRO A 214 16.41 -31.85 19.65
CA PRO A 214 15.29 -30.91 19.64
C PRO A 214 15.70 -29.45 19.91
N MET A 215 16.99 -29.17 20.10
CA MET A 215 17.50 -27.83 20.42
C MET A 215 17.23 -26.78 19.33
N TRP A 216 16.77 -27.20 18.15
CA TRP A 216 16.28 -26.27 17.11
C TRP A 216 15.08 -25.43 17.58
N LEU A 217 14.28 -25.91 18.53
CA LEU A 217 13.21 -25.12 19.16
C LEU A 217 13.80 -23.95 19.93
N PHE A 218 14.76 -24.22 20.81
CA PHE A 218 15.44 -23.20 21.61
C PHE A 218 16.14 -22.16 20.72
N THR A 219 16.89 -22.59 19.69
CA THR A 219 17.56 -21.65 18.78
C THR A 219 16.58 -20.84 17.94
N GLY A 220 15.42 -21.41 17.59
CA GLY A 220 14.33 -20.67 16.93
C GLY A 220 13.71 -19.61 17.83
N THR A 221 13.39 -19.96 19.09
CA THR A 221 12.87 -19.02 20.07
C THR A 221 13.87 -17.92 20.41
N LEU A 222 15.15 -18.27 20.60
CA LEU A 222 16.21 -17.31 20.83
C LEU A 222 16.36 -16.35 19.64
N SER A 223 16.31 -16.85 18.40
CA SER A 223 16.32 -16.03 17.19
C SER A 223 15.16 -15.04 17.16
N ALA A 224 13.93 -15.49 17.44
CA ALA A 224 12.77 -14.61 17.52
C ALA A 224 12.95 -13.55 18.62
N GLY A 225 13.40 -13.96 19.81
CA GLY A 225 13.67 -13.07 20.94
C GLY A 225 14.69 -11.98 20.60
N LEU A 226 15.80 -12.34 19.94
CA LEU A 226 16.82 -11.39 19.50
C LEU A 226 16.27 -10.40 18.46
N LEU A 227 15.43 -10.85 17.54
CA LEU A 227 14.79 -9.98 16.54
C LEU A 227 13.80 -9.00 17.19
N VAL A 228 12.99 -9.47 18.14
CA VAL A 228 12.08 -8.62 18.92
C VAL A 228 12.87 -7.62 19.77
N ALA A 229 13.93 -8.06 20.46
CA ALA A 229 14.78 -7.21 21.27
C ALA A 229 15.48 -6.14 20.42
N SER A 230 15.94 -6.48 19.21
CA SER A 230 16.53 -5.52 18.27
C SER A 230 15.53 -4.45 17.83
N ASN A 231 14.30 -4.85 17.47
CA ASN A 231 13.24 -3.91 17.13
C ASN A 231 12.85 -3.04 18.34
N CYS A 232 12.85 -3.59 19.55
CA CYS A 232 12.60 -2.85 20.79
C CYS A 232 13.69 -1.82 21.04
N ALA A 233 14.96 -2.20 20.95
CA ALA A 233 16.10 -1.30 21.11
C ALA A 233 16.04 -0.15 20.11
N ASN A 234 15.75 -0.43 18.84
CA ASN A 234 15.55 0.61 17.82
C ASN A 234 14.41 1.57 18.20
N ALA A 235 13.32 1.07 18.78
CA ALA A 235 12.15 1.88 19.11
C ALA A 235 12.43 2.76 20.33
N VAL A 236 13.19 2.23 21.30
CA VAL A 236 13.72 2.99 22.43
C VAL A 236 14.67 4.09 21.96
N ILE A 237 15.55 3.82 20.99
CA ILE A 237 16.46 4.83 20.41
C ILE A 237 15.66 5.96 19.75
N VAL A 238 14.63 5.62 18.94
CA VAL A 238 13.76 6.63 18.34
C VAL A 238 13.11 7.48 19.42
N ARG A 239 12.49 6.88 20.43
CA ARG A 239 11.83 7.62 21.52
C ARG A 239 12.81 8.47 22.34
N SER A 240 14.04 7.99 22.52
CA SER A 240 15.09 8.71 23.27
C SER A 240 15.72 9.85 22.47
N THR A 241 15.42 9.96 21.18
CA THR A 241 15.89 11.07 20.34
C THR A 241 15.03 12.31 20.65
N PRO A 242 15.64 13.46 21.00
CA PRO A 242 14.91 14.70 21.29
C PRO A 242 13.94 15.06 20.15
N GLY A 243 12.69 15.36 20.51
CA GLY A 243 11.59 15.61 19.57
C GLY A 243 10.76 14.39 19.18
N TYR A 244 11.03 13.18 19.71
CA TYR A 244 10.26 11.96 19.43
C TYR A 244 9.74 11.23 20.69
N SER A 245 9.62 11.94 21.81
CA SER A 245 9.24 11.36 23.11
C SER A 245 7.84 10.74 23.14
N SER A 246 6.94 11.25 22.30
CA SER A 246 5.54 10.83 22.18
C SER A 246 5.36 9.45 21.51
N VAL A 247 6.40 8.92 20.85
CA VAL A 247 6.29 7.69 20.07
C VAL A 247 6.13 6.45 20.98
N PRO A 248 5.04 5.67 20.83
CA PRO A 248 4.82 4.48 21.66
C PRO A 248 5.77 3.34 21.28
N VAL A 249 6.73 3.03 22.16
CA VAL A 249 7.80 2.04 21.91
C VAL A 249 7.27 0.67 21.52
N ALA A 250 6.30 0.14 22.28
CA ALA A 250 5.76 -1.20 22.05
C ALA A 250 5.05 -1.31 20.69
N GLN A 251 4.30 -0.27 20.34
CA GLN A 251 3.57 -0.17 19.08
C GLN A 251 4.51 -0.04 17.88
N LEU A 252 5.53 0.82 17.98
CA LEU A 252 6.57 0.94 16.95
C LEU A 252 7.38 -0.35 16.79
N MET A 253 7.72 -1.02 17.89
CA MET A 253 8.41 -2.31 17.86
C MET A 253 7.58 -3.37 17.11
N LEU A 254 6.28 -3.49 17.43
CA LEU A 254 5.39 -4.44 16.77
C LEU A 254 5.18 -4.10 15.30
N LEU A 255 5.06 -2.82 14.95
CA LEU A 255 5.01 -2.36 13.56
C LEU A 255 6.28 -2.76 12.80
N TRP A 256 7.45 -2.72 13.42
CA TRP A 256 8.67 -3.20 12.76
C TRP A 256 8.80 -4.71 12.71
N CYS A 257 8.11 -5.44 13.59
CA CYS A 257 8.00 -6.88 13.47
C CYS A 257 7.19 -7.31 12.24
N SER A 258 6.28 -6.48 11.73
CA SER A 258 5.47 -6.80 10.54
C SER A 258 6.21 -6.70 9.21
N ARG A 259 7.45 -6.17 9.20
CA ARG A 259 8.24 -6.05 7.97
C ARG A 259 8.51 -7.42 7.36
N PRO A 260 8.41 -7.57 6.03
CA PRO A 260 8.74 -8.83 5.36
C PRO A 260 10.20 -9.18 5.59
N ARG A 261 10.47 -10.46 5.90
CA ARG A 261 11.80 -10.97 6.22
C ARG A 261 12.23 -12.01 5.20
N ILE A 262 13.52 -12.04 4.90
CA ILE A 262 14.12 -13.01 3.96
C ILE A 262 14.33 -14.39 4.64
N SER A 263 14.06 -14.51 5.93
CA SER A 263 14.09 -15.77 6.71
C SER A 263 13.28 -16.91 6.08
N TRP A 264 12.22 -16.61 5.32
CA TRP A 264 11.48 -17.60 4.53
C TRP A 264 12.35 -18.36 3.52
N VAL A 265 13.43 -17.74 3.03
CA VAL A 265 14.41 -18.41 2.17
C VAL A 265 15.12 -19.55 2.92
N ALA A 266 15.38 -19.39 4.22
CA ALA A 266 15.96 -20.47 5.04
C ALA A 266 14.98 -21.65 5.22
N VAL A 267 13.67 -21.38 5.27
CA VAL A 267 12.64 -22.43 5.27
C VAL A 267 12.64 -23.19 3.93
N LEU A 268 12.85 -22.50 2.80
CA LEU A 268 12.95 -23.15 1.49
C LEU A 268 14.14 -24.12 1.40
N LEU A 269 15.22 -23.91 2.16
CA LEU A 269 16.37 -24.83 2.21
C LEU A 269 16.02 -26.21 2.76
N ILE A 270 14.95 -26.35 3.56
CA ILE A 270 14.46 -27.64 4.06
C ILE A 270 14.10 -28.55 2.87
N TRP A 271 13.53 -27.99 1.82
CA TRP A 271 13.08 -28.73 0.64
C TRP A 271 14.25 -29.13 -0.26
N VAL A 272 15.26 -28.26 -0.40
CA VAL A 272 16.40 -28.48 -1.29
C VAL A 272 17.34 -29.56 -0.76
N GLN A 273 17.52 -29.68 0.55
CA GLN A 273 18.52 -30.58 1.15
C GLN A 273 17.92 -31.61 2.13
N LYS A 274 16.74 -32.13 1.80
CA LYS A 274 16.05 -33.14 2.63
C LYS A 274 16.93 -34.35 2.92
N GLU A 275 17.79 -34.77 1.99
CA GLU A 275 18.60 -35.99 2.12
C GLU A 275 19.80 -35.84 3.05
N GLN A 276 20.39 -34.65 3.16
CA GLN A 276 21.64 -34.47 3.92
C GLN A 276 21.44 -34.06 5.37
N SER A 277 20.20 -33.76 5.80
CA SER A 277 19.83 -33.33 7.18
C SER A 277 20.59 -32.11 7.75
N MET A 278 21.60 -31.57 7.05
CA MET A 278 22.53 -30.56 7.57
C MET A 278 21.84 -29.24 7.89
N TYR A 279 20.86 -28.85 7.07
CA TYR A 279 20.08 -27.62 7.22
C TYR A 279 18.67 -27.84 7.76
N PHE A 280 18.32 -29.08 8.14
CA PHE A 280 16.99 -29.34 8.71
C PHE A 280 16.78 -28.53 9.99
N ALA A 281 17.75 -28.58 10.91
CA ALA A 281 17.69 -27.81 12.16
C ALA A 281 17.63 -26.30 11.91
N LEU A 282 18.40 -25.80 10.92
CA LEU A 282 18.37 -24.38 10.53
C LEU A 282 16.98 -23.96 10.06
N GLY A 283 16.42 -24.70 9.10
CA GLY A 283 15.11 -24.39 8.56
C GLY A 283 13.99 -24.55 9.59
N ALA A 284 14.08 -25.57 10.45
CA ALA A 284 13.12 -25.77 11.55
C ALA A 284 13.18 -24.62 12.56
N SER A 285 14.37 -24.18 12.97
CA SER A 285 14.54 -22.99 13.83
C SER A 285 14.02 -21.72 13.16
N ALA A 286 14.30 -21.52 11.87
CA ALA A 286 13.79 -20.38 11.11
C ALA A 286 12.25 -20.39 11.07
N LEU A 287 11.64 -21.56 10.87
CA LEU A 287 10.18 -21.72 10.87
C LEU A 287 9.57 -21.41 12.25
N VAL A 288 10.18 -21.88 13.34
CA VAL A 288 9.74 -21.55 14.71
C VAL A 288 9.87 -20.06 14.98
N SER A 289 11.01 -19.47 14.62
CA SER A 289 11.24 -18.04 14.78
C SER A 289 10.19 -17.25 14.03
N GLU A 290 9.95 -17.58 12.75
CA GLU A 290 8.92 -16.93 11.95
C GLU A 290 7.54 -17.12 12.56
N ALA A 291 7.15 -18.32 12.97
CA ALA A 291 5.84 -18.53 13.58
C ALA A 291 5.57 -17.58 14.76
N ILE A 292 6.55 -17.43 15.67
CA ILE A 292 6.44 -16.50 16.82
C ILE A 292 6.26 -15.06 16.33
N LEU A 293 7.06 -14.64 15.34
CA LEU A 293 7.05 -13.27 14.81
C LEU A 293 5.78 -12.98 14.01
N GLN A 294 5.26 -13.96 13.28
CA GLN A 294 3.98 -13.88 12.57
C GLN A 294 2.83 -13.75 13.57
N THR A 295 2.87 -14.45 14.71
CA THR A 295 1.86 -14.28 15.78
C THR A 295 1.86 -12.87 16.34
N LEU A 296 3.04 -12.29 16.60
CA LEU A 296 3.13 -10.89 17.05
C LEU A 296 2.65 -9.89 15.98
N THR A 297 2.96 -10.18 14.72
CA THR A 297 2.56 -9.39 13.56
C THR A 297 1.05 -9.44 13.30
N ALA A 298 0.41 -10.57 13.61
CA ALA A 298 -1.02 -10.78 13.41
C ALA A 298 -1.89 -9.72 14.09
N VAL A 299 -1.47 -9.24 15.26
CA VAL A 299 -2.18 -8.19 15.99
C VAL A 299 -2.29 -6.92 15.15
N TYR A 300 -1.17 -6.46 14.59
CA TYR A 300 -1.11 -5.24 13.79
C TYR A 300 -1.77 -5.39 12.43
N LEU A 301 -1.43 -6.45 11.68
CA LEU A 301 -1.99 -6.63 10.34
C LEU A 301 -3.48 -6.97 10.40
N GLY A 302 -3.94 -7.70 11.42
CA GLY A 302 -5.36 -7.93 11.66
C GLY A 302 -6.13 -6.64 11.96
N GLN A 303 -5.57 -5.76 12.81
CA GLN A 303 -6.13 -4.43 13.05
C GLN A 303 -6.20 -3.60 11.75
N THR A 304 -5.13 -3.60 10.95
CA THR A 304 -5.10 -2.92 9.65
C THR A 304 -6.19 -3.46 8.70
N VAL A 305 -6.39 -4.78 8.63
CA VAL A 305 -7.43 -5.38 7.79
C VAL A 305 -8.82 -5.00 8.28
N HIS A 306 -9.08 -5.10 9.59
CA HIS A 306 -10.36 -4.74 10.18
C HIS A 306 -10.69 -3.26 9.98
N PHE A 307 -9.71 -2.38 10.19
CA PHE A 307 -9.83 -0.94 9.98
C PHE A 307 -10.16 -0.61 8.52
N ALA A 308 -9.40 -1.14 7.56
CA ALA A 308 -9.67 -0.88 6.15
C ALA A 308 -11.01 -1.47 5.68
N SER A 309 -11.43 -2.61 6.25
CA SER A 309 -12.71 -3.25 5.95
C SER A 309 -13.89 -2.45 6.49
N SER A 310 -13.81 -1.97 7.72
CA SER A 310 -14.87 -1.18 8.36
C SER A 310 -15.08 0.18 7.72
N ASN A 311 -14.01 0.81 7.21
CA ASN A 311 -14.07 2.08 6.48
C ASN A 311 -14.31 1.92 4.97
N GLY A 312 -14.57 0.71 4.47
CA GLY A 312 -14.85 0.48 3.04
C GLY A 312 -13.66 0.74 2.10
N TYR A 313 -12.43 0.78 2.62
CA TYR A 313 -11.24 1.19 1.85
C TYR A 313 -10.79 0.18 0.79
N TYR A 314 -11.30 -1.05 0.81
CA TYR A 314 -11.06 -2.06 -0.22
C TYR A 314 -11.92 -1.90 -1.48
N VAL A 315 -12.91 -1.00 -1.47
CA VAL A 315 -13.80 -0.78 -2.63
C VAL A 315 -13.12 0.11 -3.68
N TYR A 316 -13.33 -0.17 -4.97
CA TYR A 316 -12.66 0.52 -6.08
C TYR A 316 -12.92 2.04 -6.13
N SER A 317 -14.06 2.49 -5.59
CA SER A 317 -14.43 3.90 -5.42
C SER A 317 -14.05 4.46 -4.04
N SER A 318 -13.05 3.89 -3.39
CA SER A 318 -12.69 4.24 -2.01
C SER A 318 -12.30 5.73 -1.90
N PRO A 319 -12.77 6.42 -0.83
CA PRO A 319 -12.38 7.80 -0.49
C PRO A 319 -10.86 8.02 -0.39
N VAL A 320 -10.09 6.94 -0.24
CA VAL A 320 -8.62 6.96 -0.19
C VAL A 320 -8.02 7.51 -1.50
N CYS A 321 -8.73 7.40 -2.63
CA CYS A 321 -8.33 7.94 -3.93
C CYS A 321 -8.54 9.47 -3.98
N GLY A 322 -7.66 10.24 -3.33
CA GLY A 322 -7.73 11.71 -3.32
C GLY A 322 -7.04 12.32 -2.11
N VAL A 323 -6.92 11.54 -1.04
CA VAL A 323 -6.16 11.91 0.14
C VAL A 323 -4.66 11.81 -0.16
N PRO A 324 -3.83 12.79 0.24
CA PRO A 324 -2.38 12.65 0.11
C PRO A 324 -1.88 11.43 0.87
N ASN A 325 -0.99 10.67 0.21
CA ASN A 325 -0.49 9.37 0.67
C ASN A 325 -1.55 8.27 0.75
N GLY A 326 -2.77 8.50 0.22
CA GLY A 326 -3.82 7.47 0.15
C GLY A 326 -3.38 6.24 -0.63
N SER A 327 -2.61 6.41 -1.71
CA SER A 327 -2.04 5.28 -2.46
C SER A 327 -1.12 4.40 -1.61
N ASP A 328 -0.33 5.00 -0.71
CA ASP A 328 0.56 4.25 0.19
C ASP A 328 -0.24 3.50 1.26
N ALA A 329 -1.27 4.14 1.83
CA ALA A 329 -2.19 3.50 2.75
C ALA A 329 -2.94 2.33 2.09
N LEU A 330 -3.39 2.50 0.86
CA LEU A 330 -4.05 1.44 0.09
C LEU A 330 -3.12 0.23 -0.13
N ILE A 331 -1.86 0.48 -0.50
CA ILE A 331 -0.84 -0.58 -0.63
C ILE A 331 -0.65 -1.32 0.70
N MET A 332 -0.61 -0.58 1.82
CA MET A 332 -0.52 -1.16 3.16
C MET A 332 -1.73 -2.07 3.46
N TYR A 333 -2.96 -1.61 3.18
CA TYR A 333 -4.17 -2.39 3.41
C TYR A 333 -4.20 -3.67 2.57
N ILE A 334 -3.91 -3.57 1.28
CA ILE A 334 -3.83 -4.73 0.39
C ILE A 334 -2.77 -5.72 0.87
N GLY A 335 -1.59 -5.21 1.27
CA GLY A 335 -0.52 -6.03 1.83
C GLY A 335 -0.96 -6.80 3.08
N ALA A 336 -1.64 -6.12 4.00
CA ALA A 336 -2.17 -6.73 5.22
C ALA A 336 -3.22 -7.82 4.91
N LEU A 337 -4.13 -7.56 3.97
CA LEU A 337 -5.15 -8.53 3.55
C LEU A 337 -4.54 -9.78 2.90
N ILE A 338 -3.57 -9.59 2.00
CA ILE A 338 -2.88 -10.72 1.35
C ILE A 338 -2.14 -11.55 2.39
N TRP A 339 -1.50 -10.89 3.36
CA TRP A 339 -0.83 -11.56 4.46
C TRP A 339 -1.80 -12.40 5.29
N ASP A 340 -2.94 -11.84 5.69
CA ASP A 340 -3.94 -12.52 6.54
C ASP A 340 -4.49 -13.77 5.85
N ILE A 341 -4.86 -13.66 4.58
CA ILE A 341 -5.31 -14.79 3.76
C ILE A 341 -4.21 -15.86 3.64
N SER A 342 -2.97 -15.44 3.39
CA SER A 342 -1.85 -16.36 3.16
C SER A 342 -1.47 -17.13 4.43
N VAL A 343 -1.35 -16.43 5.56
CA VAL A 343 -1.02 -17.02 6.86
C VAL A 343 -2.17 -17.88 7.37
N GLY A 344 -3.41 -17.40 7.26
CA GLY A 344 -4.61 -18.18 7.59
C GLY A 344 -4.68 -19.49 6.81
N ALA A 345 -4.43 -19.45 5.50
CA ALA A 345 -4.37 -20.66 4.67
C ALA A 345 -3.23 -21.61 5.08
N ALA A 346 -2.04 -21.07 5.40
CA ALA A 346 -0.91 -21.87 5.86
C ALA A 346 -1.21 -22.57 7.21
N ILE A 347 -1.79 -21.86 8.18
CA ILE A 347 -2.20 -22.41 9.47
C ILE A 347 -3.27 -23.49 9.27
N LEU A 348 -4.28 -23.23 8.44
CA LEU A 348 -5.32 -24.21 8.13
C LEU A 348 -4.71 -25.47 7.50
N GLN A 349 -3.77 -25.33 6.56
CA GLN A 349 -3.08 -26.46 5.94
C GLN A 349 -2.28 -27.28 6.97
N ILE A 350 -1.61 -26.61 7.91
CA ILE A 350 -0.90 -27.26 9.02
C ILE A 350 -1.88 -28.05 9.88
N ILE A 351 -2.99 -27.45 10.30
CA ILE A 351 -4.04 -28.11 11.11
C ILE A 351 -4.61 -29.33 10.37
N LEU A 352 -4.98 -29.19 9.10
CA LEU A 352 -5.51 -30.29 8.29
C LEU A 352 -4.50 -31.45 8.14
N SER A 353 -3.21 -31.12 8.07
CA SER A 353 -2.12 -32.10 8.02
C SER A 353 -1.98 -32.84 9.35
N PHE A 354 -2.05 -32.14 10.48
CA PHE A 354 -1.94 -32.70 11.83
C PHE A 354 -3.15 -33.53 12.25
N LEU A 355 -4.37 -33.06 11.95
CA LEU A 355 -5.62 -33.80 12.20
C LEU A 355 -5.74 -35.08 11.37
N GLY A 356 -4.77 -35.35 10.49
CA GLY A 356 -4.78 -36.56 9.67
C GLY A 356 -5.92 -36.59 8.67
N VAL A 357 -6.55 -35.45 8.37
CA VAL A 357 -7.62 -35.35 7.37
C VAL A 357 -7.11 -35.84 6.01
N GLY A 358 -5.82 -35.64 5.71
CA GLY A 358 -5.17 -36.25 4.56
C GLY A 358 -5.22 -37.79 4.52
N LYS A 359 -5.21 -38.48 5.68
CA LYS A 359 -5.41 -39.94 5.75
C LYS A 359 -6.86 -40.31 5.46
N ILE A 360 -7.82 -39.49 5.88
CA ILE A 360 -9.26 -39.67 5.61
C ILE A 360 -9.52 -39.50 4.11
N PHE A 361 -9.02 -38.42 3.48
CA PHE A 361 -9.11 -38.22 2.04
C PHE A 361 -8.42 -39.33 1.25
N LYS A 362 -7.25 -39.82 1.69
CA LYS A 362 -6.61 -41.00 1.05
C LYS A 362 -7.46 -42.27 1.16
N LYS A 363 -8.13 -42.50 2.30
CA LYS A 363 -9.03 -43.65 2.48
C LYS A 363 -10.30 -43.53 1.63
N LEU A 364 -10.91 -42.34 1.59
CA LEU A 364 -12.04 -42.03 0.71
C LEU A 364 -11.65 -42.16 -0.76
N GLY A 365 -10.50 -41.61 -1.16
CA GLY A 365 -9.92 -41.72 -2.49
C GLY A 365 -9.70 -43.16 -2.94
N LYS A 366 -9.24 -44.05 -2.04
CA LYS A 366 -9.10 -45.49 -2.32
C LYS A 366 -10.46 -46.19 -2.49
N LYS A 367 -11.49 -45.81 -1.71
CA LYS A 367 -12.86 -46.33 -1.92
C LYS A 367 -13.46 -45.82 -3.24
N THR A 368 -13.18 -44.59 -3.64
CA THR A 368 -13.62 -44.06 -4.93
C THR A 368 -12.77 -44.55 -6.11
N ALA A 369 -11.54 -45.03 -5.90
CA ALA A 369 -10.73 -45.69 -6.94
C ALA A 369 -11.25 -47.09 -7.32
N ALA A 370 -12.22 -47.63 -6.56
CA ALA A 370 -13.02 -48.77 -6.96
C ALA A 370 -14.19 -48.39 -7.88
N LEU A 371 -14.51 -47.10 -8.05
CA LEU A 371 -15.31 -46.65 -9.19
C LEU A 371 -14.46 -46.70 -10.47
N PRO A 372 -15.06 -47.02 -11.63
CA PRO A 372 -14.35 -47.11 -12.90
C PRO A 372 -13.50 -45.86 -13.14
N ARG A 373 -12.22 -46.10 -13.47
CA ARG A 373 -11.11 -45.11 -13.51
C ARG A 373 -11.44 -43.82 -14.29
N GLY A 374 -12.44 -43.85 -15.17
CA GLY A 374 -12.93 -42.67 -15.90
C GLY A 374 -13.66 -41.62 -15.04
N VAL A 375 -14.18 -41.95 -13.86
CA VAL A 375 -14.97 -41.00 -13.04
C VAL A 375 -14.13 -40.33 -11.94
N ALA A 376 -13.27 -41.09 -11.25
CA ALA A 376 -12.46 -40.58 -10.14
C ALA A 376 -11.39 -39.56 -10.60
N GLN A 377 -10.77 -39.80 -11.76
CA GLN A 377 -9.81 -38.86 -12.35
C GLN A 377 -10.50 -37.56 -12.77
N ASN A 378 -11.75 -37.63 -13.24
CA ASN A 378 -12.55 -36.44 -13.54
C ASN A 378 -13.00 -35.70 -12.28
N ALA A 379 -13.23 -36.38 -11.14
CA ALA A 379 -13.68 -35.75 -9.90
C ALA A 379 -12.56 -35.02 -9.12
N GLU A 380 -11.37 -35.63 -8.98
CA GLU A 380 -10.21 -34.95 -8.37
C GLU A 380 -9.74 -33.79 -9.24
N THR A 381 -9.67 -34.01 -10.56
CA THR A 381 -9.36 -32.93 -11.50
C THR A 381 -10.47 -31.89 -11.48
N ALA A 382 -11.76 -32.23 -11.38
CA ALA A 382 -12.83 -31.25 -11.29
C ALA A 382 -12.87 -30.49 -9.96
N PHE A 383 -12.54 -31.10 -8.81
CA PHE A 383 -12.50 -30.40 -7.53
C PHE A 383 -11.28 -29.48 -7.45
N CYS A 384 -10.08 -29.98 -7.74
CA CYS A 384 -8.88 -29.14 -7.83
C CYS A 384 -9.02 -28.10 -8.93
N ARG A 385 -9.61 -28.41 -10.09
CA ARG A 385 -9.89 -27.44 -11.16
C ARG A 385 -11.02 -26.48 -10.78
N ARG A 386 -12.04 -26.84 -9.99
CA ARG A 386 -13.06 -25.90 -9.49
C ARG A 386 -12.52 -25.00 -8.40
N LEU A 387 -11.69 -25.53 -7.50
CA LEU A 387 -11.02 -24.77 -6.46
C LEU A 387 -9.97 -23.85 -7.09
N MET A 388 -9.18 -24.36 -8.03
CA MET A 388 -8.24 -23.57 -8.83
C MET A 388 -8.95 -22.62 -9.77
N ILE A 389 -10.11 -22.92 -10.38
CA ILE A 389 -10.87 -21.97 -11.18
C ILE A 389 -11.51 -20.91 -10.28
N LYS A 390 -11.97 -21.24 -9.06
CA LYS A 390 -12.45 -20.23 -8.11
C LYS A 390 -11.29 -19.34 -7.68
N PHE A 391 -10.19 -19.93 -7.22
CA PHE A 391 -8.99 -19.23 -6.78
C PHE A 391 -8.30 -18.47 -7.92
N SER A 392 -8.27 -19.02 -9.14
CA SER A 392 -7.81 -18.39 -10.38
C SER A 392 -8.90 -17.61 -11.10
N ARG A 393 -10.08 -17.41 -10.53
CA ARG A 393 -11.02 -16.35 -10.94
C ARG A 393 -10.92 -15.17 -10.00
N SER A 394 -10.57 -15.41 -8.73
CA SER A 394 -10.18 -14.36 -7.79
C SER A 394 -8.74 -13.87 -7.98
N LEU A 395 -7.79 -14.72 -8.40
CA LEU A 395 -6.41 -14.31 -8.66
C LEU A 395 -6.26 -13.37 -9.85
N PRO A 396 -6.93 -13.59 -11.00
CA PRO A 396 -6.98 -12.61 -12.08
C PRO A 396 -7.72 -11.35 -11.66
N ARG A 397 -8.69 -11.38 -10.74
CA ARG A 397 -9.25 -10.11 -10.22
C ARG A 397 -8.24 -9.35 -9.37
N ALA A 398 -7.47 -10.04 -8.54
CA ALA A 398 -6.36 -9.42 -7.79
C ALA A 398 -5.22 -9.01 -8.73
N TRP A 399 -4.90 -9.80 -9.74
CA TRP A 399 -3.82 -9.57 -10.70
C TRP A 399 -4.19 -8.53 -11.75
N ASP A 400 -5.44 -8.51 -12.22
CA ASP A 400 -6.01 -7.46 -13.05
C ASP A 400 -6.18 -6.20 -12.20
N PHE A 401 -6.49 -6.30 -10.91
CA PHE A 401 -6.40 -5.15 -9.99
C PHE A 401 -4.96 -4.63 -9.88
N PHE A 402 -3.95 -5.48 -9.63
CA PHE A 402 -2.54 -5.08 -9.61
C PHE A 402 -2.04 -4.57 -10.97
N ARG A 403 -2.44 -5.20 -12.07
CA ARG A 403 -2.10 -4.83 -13.44
C ARG A 403 -2.80 -3.55 -13.86
N MET A 404 -4.07 -3.34 -13.50
CA MET A 404 -4.82 -2.10 -13.72
C MET A 404 -4.25 -0.98 -12.86
N HIS A 405 -3.79 -1.25 -11.65
CA HIS A 405 -3.15 -0.24 -10.80
C HIS A 405 -1.75 0.12 -11.31
N ALA A 406 -0.94 -0.86 -11.71
CA ALA A 406 0.34 -0.64 -12.37
C ALA A 406 0.16 0.11 -13.70
N LEU A 407 -0.81 -0.27 -14.53
CA LEU A 407 -1.16 0.44 -15.76
C LEU A 407 -1.74 1.81 -15.48
N ALA A 408 -2.53 2.01 -14.43
CA ALA A 408 -3.02 3.33 -14.04
C ALA A 408 -1.85 4.22 -13.64
N VAL A 409 -0.95 3.76 -12.77
CA VAL A 409 0.27 4.50 -12.38
C VAL A 409 1.14 4.82 -13.61
N LEU A 410 1.32 3.87 -14.53
CA LEU A 410 2.03 4.08 -15.79
C LEU A 410 1.32 5.10 -16.71
N ARG A 411 -0.01 5.04 -16.81
CA ARG A 411 -0.82 5.99 -17.57
C ARG A 411 -0.75 7.39 -16.94
N ARG A 412 -0.70 7.48 -15.61
CA ARG A 412 -0.48 8.74 -14.88
C ARG A 412 0.90 9.33 -15.18
N GLN A 413 1.95 8.52 -15.31
CA GLN A 413 3.29 9.00 -15.70
C GLN A 413 3.40 9.34 -17.18
N GLN A 414 2.71 8.61 -18.06
CA GLN A 414 2.73 8.86 -19.50
C GLN A 414 1.97 10.15 -19.87
N ILE A 415 0.85 10.46 -19.22
CA ILE A 415 0.15 11.74 -19.39
C ILE A 415 1.02 12.92 -18.92
N ALA A 416 1.71 12.78 -17.78
CA ALA A 416 2.65 13.79 -17.30
C ALA A 416 3.85 14.01 -18.25
N TYR A 417 4.37 12.94 -18.86
CA TYR A 417 5.49 13.03 -19.82
C TYR A 417 5.06 13.64 -21.17
N SER A 418 3.83 13.38 -21.60
CA SER A 418 3.28 13.88 -22.87
C SER A 418 2.94 15.37 -22.80
N ALA A 419 2.46 15.84 -21.64
CA ALA A 419 2.19 17.26 -21.38
C ALA A 419 3.46 18.12 -21.34
N VAL A 420 4.61 17.53 -20.96
CA VAL A 420 5.91 18.23 -20.94
C VAL A 420 6.56 18.30 -22.33
N THR A 421 6.20 17.40 -23.25
CA THR A 421 6.84 17.31 -24.59
C THR A 421 6.01 17.94 -25.72
N SER A 422 4.74 18.27 -25.51
CA SER A 422 3.89 18.92 -26.51
C SER A 422 3.98 20.45 -26.53
N GLY A 423 4.91 21.06 -25.79
CA GLY A 423 5.12 22.51 -25.73
C GLY A 423 5.64 23.18 -27.00
N ASN A 424 5.57 22.55 -28.17
CA ASN A 424 5.91 23.18 -29.45
C ASN A 424 4.78 23.03 -30.47
N THR A 425 4.04 24.13 -30.64
CA THR A 425 3.38 24.60 -31.86
C THR A 425 2.69 23.55 -32.74
N ALA A 426 1.45 23.21 -32.39
CA ALA A 426 0.47 22.75 -33.37
C ALA A 426 -0.61 23.82 -33.53
N VAL A 427 -0.49 24.63 -34.58
CA VAL A 427 -1.56 25.49 -35.08
C VAL A 427 -2.63 24.57 -35.67
N THR A 428 -3.79 24.48 -35.03
CA THR A 428 -4.97 23.81 -35.59
C THR A 428 -6.06 24.83 -35.92
N THR A 429 -6.22 25.12 -37.21
CA THR A 429 -7.43 25.72 -37.76
C THR A 429 -8.55 24.69 -37.74
N ALA A 430 -9.63 25.00 -37.02
CA ALA A 430 -10.80 24.15 -36.90
C ALA A 430 -11.75 24.36 -38.08
N VAL A 431 -11.93 23.33 -38.91
CA VAL A 431 -13.10 23.20 -39.81
C VAL A 431 -13.69 21.80 -39.62
N HIS A 432 -14.89 21.75 -39.04
CA HIS A 432 -15.84 20.65 -38.99
C HIS A 432 -15.33 19.26 -38.50
N GLY A 433 -15.43 19.06 -37.18
CA GLY A 433 -16.21 17.92 -36.66
C GLY A 433 -15.63 16.50 -36.75
N ARG A 434 -14.38 16.27 -36.32
CA ARG A 434 -13.91 15.07 -35.56
C ARG A 434 -12.39 15.10 -35.48
N ILE A 435 -11.83 15.26 -34.28
CA ILE A 435 -10.39 15.02 -34.04
C ILE A 435 -10.26 13.58 -33.51
N VAL A 436 -9.71 12.69 -34.34
CA VAL A 436 -9.28 11.35 -33.92
C VAL A 436 -7.77 11.40 -33.72
N PHE A 437 -7.30 11.33 -32.47
CA PHE A 437 -5.88 11.15 -32.18
C PHE A 437 -5.48 9.70 -32.47
N GLY A 438 -4.94 9.45 -33.66
CA GLY A 438 -4.30 8.18 -34.00
C GLY A 438 -2.87 8.15 -33.47
N ILE A 439 -2.63 7.48 -32.34
CA ILE A 439 -1.27 7.07 -31.97
C ILE A 439 -0.87 5.94 -32.92
N THR A 440 0.15 6.16 -33.74
CA THR A 440 0.62 5.12 -34.66
C THR A 440 1.28 3.98 -33.87
N GLY A 441 0.99 2.72 -34.23
CA GLY A 441 1.53 1.53 -33.54
C GLY A 441 3.07 1.46 -33.50
N ALA A 442 3.75 2.21 -34.37
CA ALA A 442 5.21 2.32 -34.39
C ALA A 442 5.79 3.10 -33.19
N GLN A 443 5.11 4.16 -32.73
CA GLN A 443 5.53 4.91 -31.53
C GLN A 443 5.32 4.11 -30.24
N LEU A 444 4.25 3.30 -30.18
CA LEU A 444 4.02 2.39 -29.07
C LEU A 444 5.10 1.29 -29.01
N ALA A 445 5.51 0.76 -30.17
CA ALA A 445 6.55 -0.29 -30.27
C ALA A 445 7.95 0.21 -29.86
N LEU A 446 8.32 1.43 -30.26
CA LEU A 446 9.61 2.05 -29.92
C LEU A 446 9.72 2.38 -28.42
N GLN A 447 8.62 2.81 -27.79
CA GLN A 447 8.59 3.05 -26.34
C GLN A 447 8.60 1.77 -25.51
N THR A 448 7.95 0.69 -25.98
CA THR A 448 8.04 -0.62 -25.30
C THR A 448 9.46 -1.18 -25.31
N ALA A 449 10.23 -0.98 -26.38
CA ALA A 449 11.61 -1.44 -26.46
C ALA A 449 12.57 -0.66 -25.53
N ALA A 450 12.37 0.66 -25.40
CA ALA A 450 13.14 1.49 -24.48
C ALA A 450 12.90 1.10 -23.01
N TRP A 451 11.65 0.81 -22.65
CA TRP A 451 11.29 0.38 -21.29
C TRP A 451 11.72 -1.05 -20.94
N GLU A 452 11.72 -1.98 -21.91
CA GLU A 452 12.28 -3.32 -21.71
C GLU A 452 13.78 -3.27 -21.39
N ASN A 453 14.52 -2.34 -22.00
CA ASN A 453 15.93 -2.11 -21.70
C ASN A 453 16.14 -1.54 -20.29
N GLU A 454 15.28 -0.61 -19.84
CA GLU A 454 15.37 -0.02 -18.50
C GLU A 454 15.03 -1.03 -17.39
N LEU A 455 13.98 -1.84 -17.59
CA LEU A 455 13.63 -2.95 -16.70
C LEU A 455 14.71 -4.03 -16.67
N HIS A 456 15.37 -4.29 -17.81
CA HIS A 456 16.53 -5.17 -17.89
C HIS A 456 17.71 -4.61 -17.08
N ASN A 457 17.99 -3.32 -17.17
CA ASN A 457 19.04 -2.63 -16.41
C ASN A 457 18.76 -2.58 -14.89
N MET A 458 17.48 -2.61 -14.47
CA MET A 458 17.06 -2.73 -13.06
C MET A 458 17.04 -4.19 -12.56
N GLY A 459 17.40 -5.18 -13.38
CA GLY A 459 17.33 -6.60 -13.03
C GLY A 459 15.90 -7.18 -12.96
N LEU A 460 14.90 -6.41 -13.40
CA LEU A 460 13.47 -6.71 -13.39
C LEU A 460 12.95 -7.12 -14.77
N SER A 461 13.79 -7.74 -15.61
CA SER A 461 13.37 -8.21 -16.94
C SER A 461 12.13 -9.11 -16.87
N ILE A 462 11.34 -9.17 -17.95
CA ILE A 462 10.21 -10.11 -18.06
C ILE A 462 10.69 -11.56 -17.79
N ALA A 463 11.94 -11.88 -18.12
CA ALA A 463 12.58 -13.15 -17.78
C ALA A 463 12.87 -13.33 -16.28
N SER A 464 13.12 -12.26 -15.50
CA SER A 464 13.26 -12.29 -14.04
C SER A 464 11.90 -12.31 -13.33
N MET A 465 10.87 -11.63 -13.86
CA MET A 465 9.48 -11.74 -13.40
C MET A 465 8.86 -13.12 -13.69
N MET A 466 9.14 -13.72 -14.85
CA MET A 466 8.78 -15.12 -15.15
C MET A 466 9.59 -16.12 -14.29
N ARG A 467 10.80 -15.74 -13.84
CA ARG A 467 11.53 -16.48 -12.79
C ARG A 467 10.90 -16.29 -11.41
N MET A 468 10.40 -15.10 -11.04
CA MET A 468 9.61 -14.88 -9.82
C MET A 468 8.29 -15.65 -9.85
N GLN A 469 7.61 -15.75 -11.00
CA GLN A 469 6.43 -16.60 -11.16
C GLN A 469 6.77 -18.07 -10.96
N ARG A 470 7.97 -18.50 -11.38
CA ARG A 470 8.55 -19.79 -11.00
C ARG A 470 8.80 -19.86 -9.51
N VAL A 471 9.39 -18.85 -8.86
CA VAL A 471 9.64 -18.81 -7.40
C VAL A 471 8.34 -18.84 -6.59
N VAL A 472 7.29 -18.11 -6.99
CA VAL A 472 5.95 -18.15 -6.39
C VAL A 472 5.32 -19.52 -6.64
N ARG A 473 5.43 -20.08 -7.85
CA ARG A 473 5.07 -21.49 -8.10
C ARG A 473 5.85 -22.43 -7.19
N TRP A 474 7.15 -22.24 -6.98
CA TRP A 474 8.00 -23.02 -6.10
C TRP A 474 7.73 -22.78 -4.61
N MET A 475 7.16 -21.64 -4.25
CA MET A 475 6.72 -21.34 -2.89
C MET A 475 5.34 -21.93 -2.61
N VAL A 476 4.47 -22.04 -3.62
CA VAL A 476 3.09 -22.53 -3.47
C VAL A 476 2.96 -24.03 -3.79
N LEU A 477 3.69 -24.56 -4.79
CA LEU A 477 3.63 -25.98 -5.22
C LEU A 477 4.08 -27.01 -4.17
N PRO A 478 5.07 -26.76 -3.30
CA PRO A 478 5.42 -27.71 -2.23
C PRO A 478 4.26 -27.94 -1.25
N PHE A 479 3.38 -26.94 -1.09
CA PHE A 479 2.17 -27.06 -0.27
C PHE A 479 1.00 -27.73 -1.01
N LEU A 480 1.08 -27.87 -2.34
CA LEU A 480 0.07 -28.53 -3.18
C LEU A 480 0.33 -30.02 -3.43
N GLY A 481 1.34 -30.61 -2.77
CA GLY A 481 1.48 -32.07 -2.71
C GLY A 481 1.57 -32.76 -4.07
N THR A 482 2.41 -32.28 -4.99
CA THR A 482 2.67 -33.06 -6.21
C THR A 482 3.55 -34.26 -5.87
N VAL A 483 2.93 -35.44 -5.83
CA VAL A 483 3.59 -36.75 -5.78
C VAL A 483 4.45 -36.89 -7.04
N ARG A 484 5.76 -36.72 -6.92
CA ARG A 484 6.70 -37.24 -7.93
C ARG A 484 6.64 -38.77 -7.85
N ARG A 485 6.13 -39.41 -8.90
CA ARG A 485 6.28 -40.86 -9.10
C ARG A 485 7.77 -41.16 -9.32
N LYS A 486 8.28 -42.13 -8.58
CA LYS A 486 9.45 -42.91 -8.99
C LYS A 486 8.99 -43.96 -9.99
#